data_AF-A0A972EP74-F1
#
_entry.id   AF-A0A972EP74-F1
#
_cell.length_a   1.000
_cell.length_b   1.000
_cell.length_c   1.000
_cell.angle_alpha   90.00
_cell.angle_beta   90.00
_cell.angle_gamma   90.00
#
_symmetry.space_group_name_H-M   'P 1'
#
loop_
_entity.id
_entity.type
_entity.pdbx_description
1 polymer ?
#
loop_
_entity_poly.entity_id
_entity_poly.type
_entity_poly.pdbx_seq_one_letter_code
_entity_poly.pdbx_strand_id
1 'polypeptide(L)'
;MHDEEYQDMDIENLLAEYDKKYEDWKMRPAKVLLETIYDTCFKLHGADYAEQFMSYATNHNQISPYQFWFGSYYLPQKDFLDGEGYKTFMKNQGFAWLE
;
A
#
# COMPACT_ATOMS: atom_id res chain seq x y z
N MET A 1 3.64 31.67 -10.80
CA MET A 1 2.99 31.21 -9.56
C MET A 1 1.62 30.76 -10.00
N HIS A 2 1.39 29.45 -10.05
CA HIS A 2 0.08 28.91 -10.41
C HIS A 2 -0.65 28.65 -9.10
N ASP A 3 -1.74 29.36 -8.86
CA ASP A 3 -2.70 29.05 -7.80
C ASP A 3 -3.58 27.89 -8.28
N GLU A 4 -2.97 26.71 -8.42
CA GLU A 4 -3.71 25.48 -8.68
C GLU A 4 -4.10 24.85 -7.35
N GLU A 5 -5.37 24.96 -6.98
CA GLU A 5 -5.95 24.14 -5.93
C GLU A 5 -6.34 22.78 -6.52
N TYR A 6 -5.87 21.71 -5.89
CA TYR A 6 -6.32 20.35 -6.20
C TYR A 6 -7.82 20.27 -5.95
N GLN A 7 -8.60 20.07 -7.01
CA GLN A 7 -10.02 19.77 -6.89
C GLN A 7 -10.16 18.26 -6.83
N ASP A 8 -10.45 17.74 -5.64
CA ASP A 8 -10.73 16.32 -5.49
C ASP A 8 -12.00 15.95 -6.26
N MET A 9 -11.89 14.90 -7.05
CA MET A 9 -13.03 14.29 -7.70
C MET A 9 -13.91 13.65 -6.63
N ASP A 10 -15.22 13.75 -6.81
CA ASP A 10 -16.22 13.06 -6.00
C ASP A 10 -15.92 11.55 -5.89
N ILE A 11 -16.13 10.96 -4.71
CA ILE A 11 -15.62 9.61 -4.40
C ILE A 11 -16.24 8.54 -5.30
N GLU A 12 -17.50 8.72 -5.68
CA GLU A 12 -18.22 7.84 -6.60
C GLU A 12 -17.58 7.85 -8.00
N ASN A 13 -17.19 9.03 -8.48
CA ASN A 13 -16.49 9.17 -9.77
C ASN A 13 -15.06 8.61 -9.70
N LEU A 14 -14.36 8.78 -8.58
CA LEU A 14 -13.05 8.18 -8.36
C LEU A 14 -13.10 6.66 -8.40
N LEU A 15 -14.10 6.06 -7.74
CA LEU A 15 -14.28 4.61 -7.74
C LEU A 15 -14.62 4.09 -9.14
N ALA A 16 -15.47 4.79 -9.90
CA ALA A 16 -15.80 4.42 -11.26
C ALA A 16 -14.57 4.42 -12.20
N GLU A 17 -13.73 5.45 -12.12
CA GLU A 17 -12.49 5.51 -12.91
C GLU A 17 -11.45 4.48 -12.43
N TYR A 18 -11.40 4.18 -11.13
CA TYR A 18 -10.58 3.07 -10.60
C TYR A 18 -11.01 1.73 -11.18
N ASP A 19 -12.31 1.41 -11.13
CA ASP A 19 -12.85 0.14 -11.64
C ASP A 19 -12.59 0.00 -13.14
N LYS A 20 -12.79 1.07 -13.91
CA LYS A 20 -12.49 1.12 -15.34
C LYS A 20 -11.00 0.92 -15.63
N LYS A 21 -10.12 1.58 -14.87
CA LYS A 21 -8.67 1.44 -15.04
C LYS A 21 -8.19 0.01 -14.82
N TYR A 22 -8.85 -0.72 -13.92
CA TYR A 22 -8.45 -2.07 -13.51
C TYR A 22 -9.43 -3.16 -13.94
N GLU A 23 -10.30 -2.90 -14.94
CA GLU A 23 -11.33 -3.85 -15.39
C GLU A 23 -10.76 -5.20 -15.82
N ASP A 24 -9.55 -5.19 -16.39
CA ASP A 24 -8.85 -6.38 -16.85
C ASP A 24 -7.92 -7.03 -15.80
N TRP A 25 -7.89 -6.50 -14.59
CA TRP A 25 -7.04 -7.02 -13.53
C TRP A 25 -7.51 -8.40 -13.07
N LYS A 26 -6.74 -9.43 -13.42
CA LYS A 26 -7.03 -10.84 -13.09
C LYS A 26 -5.85 -11.51 -12.38
N MET A 27 -5.30 -10.83 -11.38
CA MET A 27 -4.14 -11.32 -10.65
C MET A 27 -4.50 -12.51 -9.74
N ARG A 28 -3.85 -13.64 -9.97
CA ARG A 28 -3.92 -14.82 -9.09
C ARG A 28 -2.73 -14.78 -8.13
N PRO A 29 -2.95 -14.66 -6.82
CA PRO A 29 -1.87 -14.53 -5.86
C PRO A 29 -1.24 -15.88 -5.52
N ALA A 30 0.09 -15.91 -5.36
CA ALA A 30 0.77 -17.04 -4.72
C ALA A 30 0.53 -17.02 -3.20
N LYS A 31 0.71 -18.16 -2.52
CA LYS A 31 0.48 -18.30 -1.06
C LYS A 31 1.25 -17.26 -0.24
N VAL A 32 2.53 -17.04 -0.57
CA VAL A 32 3.40 -16.08 0.13
C VAL A 32 2.86 -14.65 0.05
N LEU A 33 2.25 -14.29 -1.08
CA LEU A 33 1.64 -12.97 -1.25
C LEU A 33 0.37 -12.83 -0.41
N LEU A 34 -0.46 -13.87 -0.33
CA LEU A 34 -1.63 -13.88 0.54
C LEU A 34 -1.24 -13.73 2.01
N GLU A 35 -0.20 -14.44 2.45
CA GLU A 35 0.34 -14.32 3.82
C GLU A 35 0.87 -12.91 4.10
N THR A 36 1.57 -12.30 3.14
CA THR A 36 2.08 -10.92 3.26
C THR A 36 0.94 -9.90 3.41
N ILE A 37 -0.12 -10.02 2.61
CA ILE A 37 -1.27 -9.13 2.68
C ILE A 37 -2.06 -9.37 3.97
N TYR A 38 -2.20 -10.62 4.40
CA TYR A 38 -2.83 -10.97 5.67
C TYR A 38 -2.11 -10.31 6.85
N ASP A 39 -0.79 -10.43 6.92
CA ASP A 39 0.02 -9.82 7.97
C ASP A 39 -0.15 -8.30 7.99
N THR A 40 -0.25 -7.69 6.82
CA THR A 40 -0.51 -6.26 6.69
C THR A 40 -1.90 -5.88 7.19
N CYS A 41 -2.93 -6.61 6.76
CA CYS A 41 -4.30 -6.45 7.24
C CYS A 41 -4.38 -6.60 8.76
N PHE A 42 -3.70 -7.61 9.33
CA PHE A 42 -3.65 -7.86 10.76
C PHE A 42 -3.02 -6.69 11.51
N LYS A 43 -1.87 -6.18 11.03
CA LYS A 43 -1.15 -5.07 11.66
C LYS A 43 -1.94 -3.75 11.63
N LEU A 44 -2.64 -3.47 10.53
CA LEU A 44 -3.33 -2.19 10.33
C LEU A 44 -4.77 -2.17 10.87
N HIS A 45 -5.47 -3.30 10.81
CA HIS A 45 -6.91 -3.37 11.05
C HIS A 45 -7.33 -4.49 12.03
N GLY A 46 -6.41 -5.35 12.45
CA GLY A 46 -6.67 -6.44 13.40
C GLY A 46 -7.11 -7.76 12.76
N ALA A 47 -7.31 -8.77 13.62
CA ALA A 47 -7.55 -10.15 13.23
C ALA A 47 -8.80 -10.34 12.37
N ASP A 48 -9.92 -9.76 12.77
CA ASP A 48 -11.21 -9.95 12.08
C ASP A 48 -11.15 -9.51 10.62
N TYR A 49 -10.46 -8.39 10.34
CA TYR A 49 -10.29 -7.88 8.99
C TYR A 49 -9.34 -8.76 8.16
N ALA A 50 -8.25 -9.26 8.78
CA ALA A 50 -7.30 -10.14 8.11
C ALA A 50 -7.94 -11.48 7.69
N GLU A 51 -8.77 -12.07 8.56
CA GLU A 51 -9.52 -13.29 8.25
C GLU A 51 -10.56 -13.08 7.13
N GLN A 52 -11.26 -11.93 7.14
CA GLN A 52 -12.17 -11.57 6.05
C GLN A 52 -11.44 -11.47 4.71
N PHE A 53 -10.28 -10.82 4.69
CA PHE A 53 -9.42 -10.77 3.51
C PHE A 53 -9.02 -12.17 3.05
N MET A 54 -8.51 -13.03 3.93
CA MET A 54 -8.02 -14.36 3.57
C MET A 54 -9.15 -15.23 3.00
N SER A 55 -10.32 -15.19 3.65
CA SER A 55 -11.51 -15.89 3.18
C SER A 55 -11.93 -15.42 1.78
N TYR A 56 -11.99 -14.11 1.56
CA TYR A 56 -12.33 -13.54 0.25
C TYR A 56 -11.34 -13.96 -0.84
N ALA A 57 -10.04 -13.77 -0.59
CA ALA A 57 -8.99 -14.01 -1.58
C ALA A 57 -8.88 -15.50 -1.93
N THR A 58 -9.09 -16.40 -0.96
CA THR A 58 -9.08 -17.85 -1.19
C THR A 58 -10.30 -18.31 -1.99
N ASN A 59 -11.50 -17.83 -1.66
CA ASN A 59 -12.73 -18.23 -2.34
C ASN A 59 -12.80 -17.74 -3.79
N HIS A 60 -12.25 -16.55 -4.07
CA HIS A 60 -12.26 -15.96 -5.41
C HIS A 60 -10.98 -16.25 -6.21
N ASN A 61 -9.94 -16.80 -5.55
CA ASN A 61 -8.61 -17.03 -6.11
C ASN A 61 -8.03 -15.78 -6.81
N GLN A 62 -8.31 -14.61 -6.26
CA GLN A 62 -7.99 -13.31 -6.83
C GLN A 62 -7.78 -12.26 -5.73
N ILE A 63 -6.98 -11.24 -6.04
CA ILE A 63 -6.82 -10.03 -5.22
C ILE A 63 -6.97 -8.78 -6.08
N SER A 64 -7.48 -7.70 -5.49
CA SER A 64 -7.62 -6.41 -6.16
C SER A 64 -6.26 -5.70 -6.31
N PRO A 65 -6.14 -4.75 -7.25
CA PRO A 65 -4.95 -3.91 -7.37
C PRO A 65 -4.61 -3.21 -6.05
N TYR A 66 -5.62 -2.68 -5.33
CA TYR A 66 -5.45 -2.06 -4.02
C TYR A 66 -4.78 -3.02 -3.02
N GLN A 67 -5.29 -4.25 -2.91
CA GLN A 67 -4.73 -5.27 -2.01
C GLN A 67 -3.28 -5.63 -2.39
N PHE A 68 -2.96 -5.71 -3.68
CA PHE A 68 -1.58 -5.93 -4.12
C PHE A 68 -0.68 -4.76 -3.71
N TRP A 69 -1.01 -3.53 -4.13
CA TRP A 69 -0.13 -2.39 -3.93
C TRP A 69 0.02 -2.01 -2.45
N PHE A 70 -1.08 -1.85 -1.72
CA PHE A 70 -1.03 -1.40 -0.33
C PHE A 70 -0.88 -2.54 0.67
N GLY A 71 -1.30 -3.75 0.31
CA GLY A 71 -1.14 -4.93 1.16
C GLY A 71 0.22 -5.61 1.03
N SER A 72 1.01 -5.32 -0.02
CA SER A 72 2.31 -6.00 -0.22
C SER A 72 3.45 -5.12 -0.72
N TYR A 73 3.18 -4.15 -1.59
CA TYR A 73 4.25 -3.44 -2.30
C TYR A 73 4.71 -2.17 -1.58
N TYR A 74 3.76 -1.36 -1.11
CA TYR A 74 4.01 -0.11 -0.40
C TYR A 74 4.05 -0.29 1.11
N LEU A 75 4.45 -1.47 1.58
CA LEU A 75 4.61 -1.71 3.00
C LEU A 75 5.76 -0.86 3.54
N PRO A 76 5.65 -0.37 4.79
CA PRO A 76 6.79 0.23 5.48
C PRO A 76 7.92 -0.79 5.49
N GLN A 77 8.97 -0.55 4.69
CA GLN A 77 10.14 -1.40 4.74
C GLN A 77 10.79 -1.19 6.10
N LYS A 78 11.19 -2.29 6.75
CA LYS A 78 11.90 -2.24 8.04
C LYS A 78 13.13 -1.33 8.00
N ASP A 79 13.72 -1.18 6.82
CA ASP A 79 14.93 -0.41 6.57
C ASP A 79 14.65 1.01 6.04
N PHE A 80 13.39 1.42 5.90
CA PHE A 80 13.06 2.80 5.54
C PHE A 80 13.35 3.69 6.74
N LEU A 81 14.29 4.59 6.56
CA LEU A 81 14.68 5.53 7.61
C LEU A 81 13.55 6.54 7.82
N ASP A 82 13.16 6.76 9.07
CA ASP A 82 12.40 7.95 9.42
C ASP A 82 13.27 9.22 9.24
N GLY A 83 12.68 10.40 9.42
CA GLY A 83 13.39 11.66 9.17
C GLY A 83 14.70 11.80 9.97
N GLU A 84 14.75 11.26 11.19
CA GLU A 84 15.95 11.31 12.04
C GLU A 84 16.96 10.20 11.68
N GLY A 85 16.47 9.02 11.33
CA GLY A 85 17.26 7.94 10.76
C GLY A 85 17.96 8.38 9.48
N TYR A 86 17.27 9.14 8.63
CA TYR A 86 17.81 9.68 7.38
C TYR A 86 18.91 10.70 7.65
N LYS A 87 18.66 11.68 8.54
CA LYS A 87 19.67 12.65 8.95
C LYS A 87 20.91 11.96 9.53
N THR A 88 20.72 10.95 10.36
CA THR A 88 21.81 10.18 10.99
C THR A 88 22.61 9.41 9.94
N PHE A 89 21.94 8.72 9.01
CA PHE A 89 22.58 8.04 7.90
C PHE A 89 23.42 9.01 7.06
N MET A 90 22.86 10.17 6.69
CA MET A 90 23.57 11.17 5.89
C MET A 90 24.77 11.76 6.61
N LYS A 91 24.66 12.04 7.92
CA LYS A 91 25.80 12.47 8.74
C LYS A 91 26.93 11.42 8.76
N ASN A 92 26.58 10.13 8.86
CA ASN A 92 27.55 9.04 8.80
C ASN A 92 28.23 8.90 7.43
N GLN A 93 27.60 9.38 6.35
CA GLN A 93 28.20 9.48 5.02
C GLN A 93 29.04 10.75 4.80
N GLY A 94 29.18 11.61 5.81
CA GLY A 94 30.00 12.83 5.76
C GLY A 94 29.23 14.11 5.39
N PHE A 95 27.91 14.05 5.30
CA PHE A 95 27.07 15.22 5.00
C PHE A 95 26.75 16.00 6.28
N ALA A 96 27.56 17.03 6.55
CA ALA A 96 27.47 17.83 7.79
C ALA A 96 26.45 18.99 7.74
N TRP A 97 25.83 19.27 6.59
CA TRP A 97 24.94 20.42 6.39
C TRP A 97 23.46 20.17 6.68
N LEU A 98 23.12 18.99 7.19
CA LEU A 98 21.76 18.62 7.61
C LEU A 98 21.60 18.95 9.10
N GLU A 99 21.29 20.23 9.38
CA GLU A 99 20.81 20.70 10.69
C GLU A 99 19.27 20.67 10.74
#